data_AF-A0A433MYF2-F1
#
_entry.id   AF-A0A433MYF2-F1
#
_cell.length_a   1.000
_cell.length_b   1.000
_cell.length_c   1.000
_cell.angle_alpha   90.00
_cell.angle_beta   90.00
_cell.angle_gamma   90.00
#
_symmetry.space_group_name_H-M   'P 1'
#
loop_
_entity.id
_entity.type
_entity.pdbx_description
1 polymer ?
#
loop_
_entity_poly.entity_id
_entity_poly.type
_entity_poly.pdbx_seq_one_letter_code
_entity_poly.pdbx_strand_id
1 'polypeptide(L)'
;MKQKARPRIAFLREKAGLTQLELSRLVGVTESTIQNWESGRTGTEQIERIIKFCKALNCQVEDLIDSVDESPQQAAANPGSLQDIHNLLGTDEPSSTTNPDSEDSQKRQVSH
;
A
#
# COMPACT_ATOMS: atom_id res chain seq x y z
N MET A 1 -14.93 19.83 38.76
CA MET A 1 -14.92 18.56 38.00
C MET A 1 -14.40 18.85 36.60
N LYS A 2 -13.36 18.17 36.11
CA LYS A 2 -12.86 18.39 34.74
C LYS A 2 -13.92 17.82 33.77
N GLN A 3 -14.52 18.65 32.91
CA GLN A 3 -15.37 18.16 31.83
C GLN A 3 -14.51 17.32 30.89
N LYS A 4 -14.86 16.06 30.69
CA LYS A 4 -14.19 15.18 29.72
C LYS A 4 -14.81 15.42 28.34
N ALA A 5 -14.01 15.79 27.35
CA ALA A 5 -14.52 15.98 26.00
C ALA A 5 -15.10 14.67 25.44
N ARG A 6 -16.24 14.77 24.75
CA ARG A 6 -16.88 13.64 24.09
C ARG A 6 -16.40 13.58 22.63
N PRO A 7 -15.82 12.47 22.16
CA PRO A 7 -15.47 12.29 20.76
C PRO A 7 -16.72 12.37 19.88
N ARG A 8 -16.60 13.02 18.71
CA ARG A 8 -17.68 13.10 17.70
C ARG A 8 -17.47 12.17 16.51
N ILE A 9 -16.43 11.34 16.53
CA ILE A 9 -15.98 10.52 15.40
C ILE A 9 -17.10 9.56 14.95
N ALA A 10 -17.75 8.86 15.87
CA ALA A 10 -18.84 7.93 15.56
C ALA A 10 -20.00 8.60 14.81
N PHE A 11 -20.44 9.77 15.28
CA PHE A 11 -21.50 10.54 14.63
C PHE A 11 -21.12 10.97 13.21
N LEU A 12 -19.87 11.40 13.00
CA LEU A 12 -19.39 11.82 11.68
C LEU A 12 -19.25 10.62 10.73
N ARG A 13 -18.74 9.50 11.23
CA ARG A 13 -18.64 8.24 10.49
C ARG A 13 -20.02 7.75 10.02
N GLU A 14 -21.00 7.71 10.91
CA GLU A 14 -22.37 7.31 10.60
C GLU A 14 -23.04 8.26 9.60
N LYS A 15 -22.83 9.57 9.76
CA LYS A 15 -23.31 10.58 8.79
C LYS A 15 -22.71 10.38 7.39
N ALA A 16 -21.48 9.86 7.31
CA ALA A 16 -20.82 9.51 6.05
C ALA A 16 -21.24 8.13 5.51
N GLY A 17 -22.08 7.38 6.23
CA GLY A 17 -22.52 6.03 5.83
C GLY A 17 -21.43 4.95 5.95
N LEU A 18 -20.42 5.17 6.77
CA LEU A 18 -19.26 4.27 6.90
C LEU A 18 -19.38 3.33 8.12
N THR A 19 -18.89 2.11 7.97
CA THR A 19 -18.56 1.20 9.07
C THR A 19 -17.23 1.59 9.73
N GLN A 20 -16.97 1.08 10.95
CA GLN A 20 -15.68 1.31 11.63
C GLN A 20 -14.50 0.75 10.83
N LEU A 21 -14.69 -0.42 10.20
CA LEU A 21 -13.70 -1.05 9.33
C LEU A 21 -13.42 -0.24 8.05
N GLU A 22 -14.42 0.38 7.44
CA GLU A 22 -14.20 1.23 6.25
C GLU A 22 -13.46 2.51 6.62
N LEU A 23 -13.84 3.17 7.71
CA LEU A 23 -13.13 4.35 8.18
C LEU A 23 -11.66 4.03 8.54
N SER A 24 -11.41 2.87 9.16
CA SER A 24 -10.06 2.47 9.53
C SER A 24 -9.15 2.30 8.31
N ARG A 25 -9.67 1.71 7.23
CA ARG A 25 -8.97 1.59 5.94
C ARG A 25 -8.66 2.94 5.31
N LEU A 26 -9.60 3.88 5.33
CA LEU A 26 -9.41 5.23 4.77
C LEU A 26 -8.36 6.04 5.53
N VAL A 27 -8.29 5.87 6.86
CA VAL A 27 -7.36 6.60 7.73
C VAL A 27 -6.01 5.89 7.87
N GLY A 28 -5.90 4.62 7.48
CA GLY A 28 -4.67 3.84 7.61
C GLY A 28 -4.40 3.35 9.03
N VAL A 29 -5.44 3.02 9.80
CA VAL A 29 -5.33 2.48 11.16
C VAL A 29 -6.16 1.19 11.32
N THR A 30 -6.08 0.55 12.49
CA THR A 30 -6.91 -0.64 12.77
C THR A 30 -8.35 -0.26 13.14
N GLU A 31 -9.30 -1.18 12.94
CA GLU A 31 -10.69 -0.99 13.39
C GLU A 31 -10.78 -0.78 14.91
N SER A 32 -9.98 -1.51 15.70
CA SER A 32 -9.87 -1.33 17.15
C SER A 32 -9.40 0.08 17.54
N THR A 33 -8.49 0.66 16.75
CA THR A 33 -8.05 2.05 16.93
C THR A 33 -9.23 3.02 16.78
N ILE A 34 -10.04 2.86 15.72
CA ILE A 34 -11.26 3.67 15.51
C ILE A 34 -12.23 3.50 16.68
N GLN A 35 -12.51 2.26 17.11
CA GLN A 35 -13.38 1.99 18.25
C GLN A 35 -12.89 2.67 19.54
N ASN A 36 -11.58 2.68 19.80
CA ASN A 36 -11.00 3.32 20.97
C ASN A 36 -11.10 4.85 20.92
N TRP A 37 -10.95 5.44 19.73
CA TRP A 37 -11.16 6.87 19.52
C TRP A 37 -12.64 7.26 19.68
N GLU A 38 -13.56 6.46 19.14
CA GLU A 38 -15.01 6.70 19.26
C GLU A 38 -15.52 6.59 20.70
N SER A 39 -15.00 5.61 21.46
CA SER A 39 -15.33 5.43 22.88
C SER A 39 -14.62 6.42 23.81
N GLY A 40 -13.67 7.21 23.29
CA GLY A 40 -12.88 8.15 24.08
C GLY A 40 -11.95 7.48 25.08
N ARG A 41 -11.59 6.21 24.85
CA ARG A 41 -10.57 5.49 25.61
C ARG A 41 -9.17 6.04 25.31
N THR A 42 -8.91 6.39 24.05
CA THR A 42 -7.64 6.98 23.59
C THR A 42 -7.90 8.06 22.54
N GLY A 43 -6.88 8.84 22.17
CA GLY A 43 -6.94 9.80 21.05
C GLY A 43 -7.57 11.16 21.35
N THR A 44 -8.58 11.23 22.24
CA THR A 44 -9.27 12.50 22.56
C THR A 44 -8.32 13.60 23.03
N GLU A 45 -7.37 13.27 23.91
CA GLU A 45 -6.40 14.24 24.43
C GLU A 45 -5.48 14.80 23.33
N GLN A 46 -5.08 13.95 22.39
CA GLN A 46 -4.25 14.37 21.26
C GLN A 46 -5.03 15.31 20.32
N ILE A 47 -6.30 14.99 20.02
CA ILE A 47 -7.17 15.86 19.22
C ILE A 47 -7.37 17.22 19.90
N GLU A 48 -7.59 17.26 21.22
CA GLU A 48 -7.69 18.51 21.96
C GLU A 48 -6.40 19.34 21.90
N ARG A 49 -5.22 18.69 21.97
CA ARG A 49 -3.93 19.37 21.85
C ARG A 49 -3.76 19.97 20.46
N ILE A 50 -4.10 19.25 19.40
CA ILE A 50 -4.06 19.74 18.01
C ILE A 50 -4.98 20.96 17.86
N ILE A 51 -6.21 20.89 18.37
CA ILE A 51 -7.14 22.04 18.36
C ILE A 51 -6.54 23.25 19.08
N LYS A 52 -5.86 23.04 20.22
CA LYS A 52 -5.19 24.12 20.95
C LYS A 52 -4.01 24.70 20.16
N PHE A 53 -3.24 23.89 19.44
CA PHE A 53 -2.19 24.38 18.54
C PHE A 53 -2.75 25.26 17.43
N CYS A 54 -3.74 24.76 16.68
CA CYS A 54 -4.39 25.52 15.61
C CYS A 54 -4.93 26.86 16.11
N LYS A 55 -5.57 26.89 17.29
CA LYS A 55 -6.07 28.13 17.90
C LYS A 55 -4.96 29.08 18.32
N ALA A 56 -3.87 28.56 18.91
CA ALA A 56 -2.76 29.39 19.39
C ALA A 56 -1.95 30.00 18.24
N LEU A 57 -1.85 29.28 17.12
CA LEU A 57 -1.09 29.69 15.94
C LEU A 57 -1.96 30.36 14.86
N ASN A 58 -3.27 30.40 15.05
CA ASN A 58 -4.24 30.89 14.08
C ASN A 58 -4.10 30.22 12.69
N CYS A 59 -4.00 28.90 12.69
CA CYS A 59 -3.81 28.07 11.49
C CYS A 59 -4.82 26.91 11.44
N GLN A 60 -4.94 26.25 10.28
CA GLN A 60 -5.65 24.97 10.13
C GLN A 60 -4.76 23.79 10.56
N VAL A 61 -5.32 22.57 10.60
CA VAL A 61 -4.56 21.38 11.02
C VAL A 61 -3.53 20.96 9.96
N GLU A 62 -3.85 21.19 8.69
CA GLU A 62 -3.00 20.92 7.54
C GLU A 62 -1.73 21.77 7.56
N ASP A 63 -1.80 22.97 8.14
CA ASP A 63 -0.65 23.89 8.26
C ASP A 63 0.40 23.41 9.30
N LEU A 64 0.12 22.35 10.07
CA LEU A 64 1.02 21.86 11.11
C LEU A 64 2.11 20.92 10.58
N ILE A 65 2.01 20.44 9.34
CA ILE A 65 2.94 19.46 8.75
C ILE A 65 3.23 19.82 7.29
N ASP A 66 4.51 19.96 6.94
CA ASP A 66 4.95 20.07 5.56
C ASP A 66 5.25 18.68 4.98
N SER A 67 4.78 18.41 3.76
CA SER A 67 5.22 17.26 2.98
C SER A 67 6.56 17.57 2.33
N VAL A 68 7.65 17.01 2.87
CA VAL A 68 8.93 16.98 2.18
C VAL A 68 8.90 15.87 1.14
N ASP A 69 8.49 16.21 -0.08
CA ASP A 69 8.72 15.33 -1.22
C ASP A 69 10.23 15.35 -1.55
N GLU A 70 11.03 14.59 -0.80
CA GLU A 70 12.30 14.11 -1.34
C GLU A 70 11.96 13.13 -2.46
N SER A 71 11.82 13.66 -3.66
CA SER A 71 11.89 12.87 -4.88
C SER A 71 13.36 12.82 -5.30
N PRO A 72 14.12 11.74 -5.06
CA PRO A 72 15.27 11.48 -5.91
C PRO A 72 14.74 11.35 -7.33
N GLN A 73 15.12 12.28 -8.19
CA GLN A 73 14.85 12.23 -9.61
C GLN A 73 15.11 10.83 -10.14
N GLN A 74 14.10 10.33 -10.85
CA GLN A 74 14.13 9.16 -11.71
C GLN A 74 15.42 9.15 -12.55
N ALA A 75 16.33 8.23 -12.26
CA ALA A 75 17.38 7.80 -13.17
C ALA A 75 17.11 6.33 -13.53
N ALA A 76 16.37 6.16 -14.63
CA ALA A 76 16.40 5.05 -15.57
C ALA A 76 16.74 3.64 -15.03
N ALA A 77 15.70 2.89 -14.65
CA ALA A 77 15.63 1.45 -14.89
C ALA A 77 14.16 0.99 -14.93
N ASN A 78 13.35 1.63 -15.80
CA ASN A 78 12.16 0.95 -16.31
C ASN A 78 12.68 -0.07 -17.34
N PRO A 79 12.46 -1.39 -17.19
CA PRO A 79 12.52 -2.27 -18.35
C PRO A 79 11.45 -1.78 -19.31
N GLY A 80 11.88 -1.20 -20.44
CA GLY A 80 11.07 -0.41 -21.36
C GLY A 80 10.06 -1.21 -22.17
N SER A 81 9.89 -2.51 -21.88
CA SER A 81 8.94 -3.39 -22.56
C SER A 81 8.79 -4.70 -21.77
N LEU A 82 7.64 -5.38 -21.91
CA LEU A 82 7.51 -6.78 -21.50
C LEU A 82 8.60 -7.66 -22.13
N GLN A 83 9.08 -7.27 -23.32
CA GLN A 83 10.19 -7.93 -24.00
C GLN A 83 11.49 -7.86 -23.20
N ASP A 84 11.74 -6.76 -22.48
CA ASP A 84 12.96 -6.60 -21.67
C ASP A 84 12.92 -7.51 -20.43
N ILE A 85 11.72 -7.74 -19.89
CA ILE A 85 11.49 -8.68 -18.79
C ILE A 85 11.70 -10.12 -19.27
N HIS A 86 11.20 -10.46 -20.47
CA HIS A 86 11.39 -11.79 -21.08
C HIS A 86 12.86 -12.10 -21.38
N ASN A 87 13.59 -11.12 -21.91
CA ASN A 87 15.03 -11.22 -22.16
C ASN A 87 15.83 -11.41 -20.85
N LEU A 88 15.44 -10.74 -19.78
CA LEU A 88 16.11 -10.80 -18.48
C LEU A 88 15.84 -12.12 -17.73
N LEU A 89 14.63 -12.65 -17.86
CA LEU A 89 14.22 -13.92 -17.25
C LEU A 89 14.61 -15.16 -18.09
N GLY A 90 15.12 -14.95 -19.31
CA GLY A 90 15.55 -16.02 -20.21
C GLY A 90 14.41 -16.91 -20.68
N THR A 91 13.20 -16.37 -20.80
CA THR A 91 11.97 -17.14 -21.10
C THR A 91 11.62 -17.25 -22.58
N ASP A 92 12.51 -16.80 -23.48
CA ASP A 92 12.31 -16.96 -24.93
C ASP A 92 12.62 -18.41 -25.34
N GLU A 93 11.65 -19.30 -25.16
CA GLU A 93 11.64 -20.62 -25.80
C GLU A 93 11.28 -20.47 -27.28
N PRO A 94 12.14 -20.86 -28.24
CA PRO A 94 11.75 -20.93 -29.64
C PRO A 94 10.90 -22.17 -29.87
N SER A 95 9.59 -22.06 -29.63
CA SER A 95 8.64 -23.05 -30.14
C SER A 95 8.50 -22.88 -31.66
N SER A 96 9.44 -23.47 -32.42
CA SER A 96 9.26 -23.79 -33.84
C SER A 96 9.14 -25.30 -33.98
N THR A 97 7.90 -25.71 -34.17
CA THR A 97 7.44 -27.03 -34.60
C THR A 97 8.20 -27.56 -35.80
N THR A 98 8.80 -28.76 -35.69
CA THR A 98 8.70 -29.87 -36.66
C THR A 98 9.23 -31.16 -36.02
N ASN A 99 8.34 -32.12 -35.76
CA ASN A 99 8.61 -33.56 -35.66
C ASN A 99 7.78 -34.23 -36.78
N PRO A 100 7.93 -35.52 -37.06
CA PRO A 100 9.12 -36.35 -37.29
C PRO A 100 8.96 -37.17 -38.61
N ASP A 101 10.03 -37.73 -39.20
CA ASP A 101 10.00 -39.04 -39.88
C ASP A 101 11.36 -39.41 -40.48
N SER A 102 11.57 -40.73 -40.62
CA SER A 102 12.67 -41.48 -41.26
C SER A 102 13.83 -41.86 -40.33
N GLU A 103 13.82 -43.09 -39.78
CA GLU A 103 14.46 -44.32 -40.35
C GLU A 103 16.01 -44.26 -40.21
N ASP A 104 16.80 -45.26 -39.81
CA ASP A 104 16.66 -46.70 -39.60
C ASP A 104 18.00 -47.19 -38.97
N SER A 105 17.93 -48.29 -38.21
CA SER A 105 18.95 -49.36 -38.06
C SER A 105 20.44 -49.14 -37.67
N GLN A 106 20.84 -49.99 -36.69
CA GLN A 106 22.16 -50.66 -36.50
C GLN A 106 23.32 -49.79 -35.95
N LYS A 107 24.23 -50.24 -35.07
CA LYS A 107 24.77 -51.57 -34.75
C LYS A 107 25.55 -51.52 -33.41
N ARG A 108 25.69 -52.68 -32.77
CA ARG A 108 26.53 -53.01 -31.60
C ARG A 108 28.02 -52.65 -31.80
N GLN A 109 28.75 -52.21 -30.75
CA GLN A 109 30.02 -52.84 -30.25
C GLN A 109 30.62 -52.18 -28.99
N VAL A 110 31.54 -52.92 -28.38
CA VAL A 110 32.10 -52.88 -27.01
C VAL A 110 33.49 -52.20 -26.97
N SER A 111 33.95 -51.84 -25.76
CA SER A 111 35.34 -51.73 -25.26
C SER A 111 36.14 -50.44 -25.52
N HIS A 112 36.61 -49.80 -24.44
CA HIS A 112 37.92 -50.09 -23.85
C HIS A 112 37.90 -49.82 -22.34
#